data_AF-A0A2E7MG62-F1
#
_entry.id   AF-A0A2E7MG62-F1
#
_cell.length_a   1.000
_cell.length_b   1.000
_cell.length_c   1.000
_cell.angle_alpha   90.00
_cell.angle_beta   90.00
_cell.angle_gamma   90.00
#
_symmetry.space_group_name_H-M   'P 1'
#
loop_
_entity.id
_entity.type
_entity.pdbx_description
1 polymer ?
#
loop_
_entity_poly.entity_id
_entity_poly.type
_entity_poly.pdbx_seq_one_letter_code
_entity_poly.pdbx_strand_id
1 'polypeptide(L)'
;MRPQTHTLLLVFILPLWGTGPACTASEEPEPFCGDGIVQEEEECDTGSSLSDTTANACRTSCTRPSCGDGVTDPDAGETCDDTNAWGGDGCSPNCQDDLGGPEQEPNDNLDQAQAISGGEQVTGALLDGDRDCYVIQVEANGWLAADLVGDGLEHCPTPSTLTLYSPDGNLLATGSPDSDEGCSPILPSRVEAARFMEAGEWTLCVDGFQGLVVPTYTLQWESGSDSCALDGVPVLPADDPDDDGLINLCDEDDDGDGVVDEDDNCPHVPNGPADPNITSGSSGFLRHWLLAGPYFGNDSDEACRPSEVPLLGSDDDGNVSPHVGDIAGDSAWSVHIDDDFRIDFEHLRTEDAPREVYILNWLYSATDRPVVLALGPDDGVRAWLNGEEVGEVDGCQGTSADQFRFNAQLLNGWNPLLLKVYDQGGGWGTYVRLYDAKSNTIVDDLGVSLTPDGPWADDQTDTDDDGLGDYCDPDPLN
;
A
#
# COMPACT_ATOMS: atom_id res chain seq x y z
N MET A 1 31.61 48.33 -35.27
CA MET A 1 32.49 49.52 -35.33
C MET A 1 31.71 50.72 -34.81
N ARG A 2 32.12 51.25 -33.64
CA ARG A 2 31.85 52.64 -33.23
C ARG A 2 32.63 53.59 -34.19
N PRO A 3 32.43 54.93 -34.24
CA PRO A 3 31.39 55.81 -33.63
C PRO A 3 31.07 57.11 -34.46
N GLN A 4 30.35 58.06 -33.83
CA GLN A 4 30.41 59.54 -33.99
C GLN A 4 29.68 60.18 -35.21
N THR A 5 29.06 61.36 -35.17
CA THR A 5 29.19 62.53 -34.28
C THR A 5 28.00 63.48 -34.48
N HIS A 6 27.69 64.29 -33.47
CA HIS A 6 26.72 65.39 -33.48
C HIS A 6 27.06 66.50 -34.50
N THR A 7 26.03 67.09 -35.11
CA THR A 7 26.10 68.42 -35.74
C THR A 7 25.22 69.37 -34.93
N LEU A 8 25.88 70.28 -34.23
CA LEU A 8 25.31 71.42 -33.53
C LEU A 8 25.11 72.56 -34.55
N LEU A 9 23.87 73.00 -34.80
CA LEU A 9 23.59 74.22 -35.55
C LEU A 9 23.05 75.30 -34.60
N LEU A 10 23.91 76.25 -34.26
CA LEU A 10 23.56 77.52 -33.63
C LEU A 10 22.91 78.45 -34.66
N VAL A 11 21.71 78.96 -34.36
CA VAL A 11 21.25 80.24 -34.94
C VAL A 11 20.79 81.16 -33.81
N PHE A 12 21.29 82.38 -33.93
CA PHE A 12 21.36 83.48 -32.98
C PHE A 12 20.07 84.32 -32.93
N ILE A 13 19.70 84.68 -31.69
CA ILE A 13 19.32 86.03 -31.19
C ILE A 13 18.05 86.70 -31.76
N LEU A 14 17.11 87.05 -30.86
CA LEU A 14 16.84 88.44 -30.42
C LEU A 14 15.86 88.47 -29.22
N PRO A 15 16.09 89.31 -28.19
CA PRO A 15 15.28 89.38 -27.00
C PRO A 15 14.13 90.38 -27.19
N LEU A 16 12.91 89.97 -26.84
CA LEU A 16 11.78 90.88 -26.68
C LEU A 16 11.21 90.66 -25.29
N TRP A 17 11.44 91.65 -24.43
CA TRP A 17 10.85 91.77 -23.12
C TRP A 17 9.35 92.01 -23.29
N GLY A 18 8.57 90.95 -23.21
CA GLY A 18 7.13 90.99 -23.05
C GLY A 18 6.80 90.75 -21.59
N THR A 19 6.34 91.78 -20.90
CA THR A 19 5.72 91.68 -19.58
C THR A 19 4.40 90.91 -19.68
N GLY A 20 4.43 89.62 -19.39
CA GLY A 20 3.27 88.77 -19.09
C GLY A 20 3.40 88.23 -17.67
N PRO A 21 2.30 87.95 -16.96
CA PRO A 21 2.34 87.63 -15.54
C PRO A 21 3.14 86.35 -15.31
N ALA A 22 3.76 86.26 -14.13
CA ALA A 22 4.36 85.03 -13.64
C ALA A 22 3.41 83.86 -13.90
N CYS A 23 3.88 82.83 -14.61
CA CYS A 23 3.30 81.51 -14.46
C CYS A 23 3.54 81.13 -13.01
N THR A 24 2.51 81.34 -12.18
CA THR A 24 2.32 80.61 -10.95
C THR A 24 2.54 79.14 -11.28
N ALA A 25 3.39 78.46 -10.51
CA ALA A 25 3.37 77.01 -10.45
C ALA A 25 1.89 76.60 -10.37
N SER A 26 1.42 75.77 -11.30
CA SER A 26 0.20 75.03 -11.07
C SER A 26 0.40 74.33 -9.74
N GLU A 27 -0.51 74.56 -8.80
CA GLU A 27 -0.75 73.59 -7.74
C GLU A 27 -1.13 72.31 -8.49
N GLU A 28 -0.16 71.44 -8.76
CA GLU A 28 -0.47 70.05 -9.08
C GLU A 28 -1.22 69.55 -7.84
N PRO A 29 -2.47 69.09 -7.97
CA PRO A 29 -3.20 68.55 -6.83
C PRO A 29 -2.35 67.44 -6.21
N GLU A 30 -2.24 67.43 -4.88
CA GLU A 30 -1.52 66.35 -4.21
C GLU A 30 -2.19 65.02 -4.59
N PRO A 31 -1.42 63.97 -4.96
CA PRO A 31 -1.99 62.68 -5.32
C PRO A 31 -2.85 62.17 -4.17
N PHE A 32 -4.10 61.81 -4.49
CA PHE A 32 -5.02 61.28 -3.50
C PHE A 32 -5.98 60.29 -4.14
N CYS A 33 -6.38 59.30 -3.34
CA CYS A 33 -7.31 58.26 -3.75
C CYS A 33 -8.71 58.81 -4.04
N GLY A 34 -9.19 58.57 -5.27
CA GLY A 34 -10.51 58.97 -5.75
C GLY A 34 -10.50 60.19 -6.66
N ASP A 35 -9.34 60.57 -7.20
CA ASP A 35 -9.18 61.65 -8.18
C ASP A 35 -9.39 61.17 -9.63
N GLY A 36 -9.48 59.85 -9.82
CA GLY A 36 -9.70 59.18 -11.10
C GLY A 36 -8.42 58.97 -11.92
N ILE A 37 -7.24 59.15 -11.32
CA ILE A 37 -5.93 58.96 -11.94
C ILE A 37 -5.12 57.99 -11.09
N VAL A 38 -4.90 56.77 -11.60
CA VAL A 38 -4.07 55.77 -10.91
C VAL A 38 -2.62 56.26 -10.76
N GLN A 39 -2.16 56.40 -9.52
CA GLN A 39 -0.81 56.84 -9.16
C GLN A 39 0.12 55.66 -8.79
N GLU A 40 1.41 55.90 -8.52
CA GLU A 40 2.40 54.81 -8.27
C GLU A 40 2.05 53.94 -7.05
N GLU A 41 1.39 54.49 -6.03
CA GLU A 41 0.95 53.75 -4.84
C GLU A 41 -0.49 53.21 -4.90
N GLU A 42 -1.20 53.41 -6.01
CA GLU A 42 -2.58 52.96 -6.20
C GLU A 42 -2.66 51.76 -7.14
N GLU A 43 -3.47 50.77 -6.80
CA GLU A 43 -3.73 49.62 -7.68
C GLU A 43 -4.88 49.91 -8.66
N CYS A 44 -5.76 50.84 -8.29
CA CYS A 44 -6.87 51.34 -9.08
C CYS A 44 -7.34 52.71 -8.55
N ASP A 45 -8.04 53.48 -9.40
CA ASP A 45 -8.77 54.68 -8.98
C ASP A 45 -9.92 54.90 -9.99
N THR A 46 -11.16 54.75 -9.53
CA THR A 46 -12.38 54.95 -10.34
C THR A 46 -13.09 56.26 -10.03
N GLY A 47 -12.37 57.21 -9.40
CA GLY A 47 -12.82 58.54 -9.02
C GLY A 47 -13.93 58.48 -7.99
N SER A 48 -15.06 59.14 -8.28
CA SER A 48 -16.23 59.10 -7.39
C SER A 48 -16.93 57.72 -7.30
N SER A 49 -16.42 56.70 -8.01
CA SER A 49 -16.99 55.36 -8.05
C SER A 49 -16.27 54.37 -7.13
N LEU A 50 -15.33 54.83 -6.31
CA LEU A 50 -14.75 54.02 -5.24
C LEU A 50 -15.84 53.56 -4.26
N SER A 51 -15.78 52.31 -3.82
CA SER A 51 -16.76 51.76 -2.89
C SER A 51 -16.22 50.52 -2.17
N ASP A 52 -16.46 50.44 -0.86
CA ASP A 52 -16.15 49.27 -0.01
C ASP A 52 -17.35 48.33 0.13
N THR A 53 -18.40 48.51 -0.68
CA THR A 53 -19.67 47.77 -0.57
C THR A 53 -20.27 47.41 -1.92
N THR A 54 -19.64 47.83 -3.01
CA THR A 54 -20.13 47.60 -4.37
C THR A 54 -19.21 46.62 -5.06
N ALA A 55 -19.79 45.54 -5.58
CA ALA A 55 -19.07 44.55 -6.35
C ALA A 55 -18.29 45.17 -7.51
N ASN A 56 -17.08 44.66 -7.71
CA ASN A 56 -16.04 45.00 -8.65
C ASN A 56 -15.53 46.46 -8.55
N ALA A 57 -15.90 47.17 -7.49
CA ALA A 57 -15.46 48.55 -7.29
C ALA A 57 -14.07 48.59 -6.65
N CYS A 58 -13.23 49.49 -7.15
CA CYS A 58 -12.00 49.87 -6.46
C CYS A 58 -12.33 50.35 -5.04
N ARG A 59 -11.61 49.85 -4.03
CA ARG A 59 -11.85 50.17 -2.63
C ARG A 59 -11.51 51.61 -2.32
N THR A 60 -12.06 52.18 -1.25
CA THR A 60 -11.79 53.59 -0.86
C THR A 60 -10.34 53.81 -0.42
N SER A 61 -9.56 52.73 -0.28
CA SER A 61 -8.11 52.68 -0.12
C SER A 61 -7.31 52.68 -1.43
N CYS A 62 -7.96 52.73 -2.60
CA CYS A 62 -7.35 52.60 -3.92
C CYS A 62 -6.59 51.28 -4.14
N THR A 63 -7.05 50.24 -3.45
CA THR A 63 -6.65 48.85 -3.66
C THR A 63 -7.71 48.14 -4.49
N ARG A 64 -7.29 47.15 -5.27
CA ARG A 64 -8.25 46.29 -5.97
C ARG A 64 -9.07 45.50 -4.93
N PRO A 65 -10.29 45.06 -5.30
CA PRO A 65 -11.03 44.16 -4.45
C PRO A 65 -10.21 42.90 -4.14
N SER A 66 -10.40 42.37 -2.93
CA SER A 66 -9.64 41.23 -2.43
C SER A 66 -10.52 40.34 -1.57
N CYS A 67 -10.35 39.03 -1.73
CA CYS A 67 -11.06 38.04 -0.93
C CYS A 67 -10.98 38.31 0.58
N GLY A 68 -12.13 38.25 1.25
CA GLY A 68 -12.30 38.46 2.68
C GLY A 68 -12.60 39.91 3.08
N ASP A 69 -12.93 40.77 2.12
CA ASP A 69 -13.26 42.18 2.39
C ASP A 69 -14.78 42.44 2.55
N GLY A 70 -15.59 41.38 2.48
CA GLY A 70 -17.02 41.38 2.74
C GLY A 70 -17.88 41.73 1.53
N VAL A 71 -17.31 41.77 0.34
CA VAL A 71 -18.01 42.06 -0.90
C VAL A 71 -17.57 41.06 -1.95
N THR A 72 -18.51 40.28 -2.48
CA THR A 72 -18.21 39.37 -3.59
C THR A 72 -17.90 40.16 -4.87
N ASP A 73 -16.71 39.95 -5.44
CA ASP A 73 -16.23 40.57 -6.68
C ASP A 73 -16.02 39.56 -7.84
N PRO A 74 -17.07 39.25 -8.62
CA PRO A 74 -16.97 38.28 -9.72
C PRO A 74 -15.96 38.63 -10.82
N ASP A 75 -15.63 39.92 -11.02
CA ASP A 75 -14.61 40.32 -12.00
C ASP A 75 -13.18 40.05 -11.49
N ALA A 76 -13.01 39.89 -10.16
CA ALA A 76 -11.78 39.42 -9.52
C ALA A 76 -11.72 37.88 -9.44
N GLY A 77 -12.82 37.18 -9.77
CA GLY A 77 -12.91 35.72 -9.77
C GLY A 77 -13.61 35.11 -8.55
N GLU A 78 -14.18 35.93 -7.68
CA GLU A 78 -14.85 35.48 -6.46
C GLU A 78 -16.28 34.98 -6.73
N THR A 79 -16.67 33.88 -6.09
CA THR A 79 -18.05 33.36 -6.10
C THR A 79 -18.77 33.60 -4.78
N CYS A 80 -18.02 33.74 -3.70
CA CYS A 80 -18.45 34.06 -2.34
C CYS A 80 -17.49 35.07 -1.70
N ASP A 81 -17.90 35.71 -0.61
CA ASP A 81 -16.99 36.41 0.33
C ASP A 81 -17.69 36.43 1.69
N ASP A 82 -17.06 35.82 2.68
CA ASP A 82 -17.61 35.64 4.01
C ASP A 82 -16.77 36.33 5.11
N THR A 83 -15.84 37.21 4.70
CA THR A 83 -14.96 38.04 5.54
C THR A 83 -13.86 37.30 6.31
N ASN A 84 -13.65 36.01 6.09
CA ASN A 84 -12.63 35.25 6.80
C ASN A 84 -11.71 34.47 5.82
N ALA A 85 -10.78 33.67 6.35
CA ALA A 85 -9.78 32.95 5.55
C ALA A 85 -9.77 31.44 5.88
N TRP A 86 -10.92 30.92 6.26
CA TRP A 86 -11.19 29.54 6.62
C TRP A 86 -12.18 28.96 5.61
N GLY A 87 -11.98 27.72 5.20
CA GLY A 87 -13.01 26.98 4.48
C GLY A 87 -13.91 26.21 5.45
N GLY A 88 -14.86 25.46 4.91
CA GLY A 88 -15.80 24.63 5.69
C GLY A 88 -17.03 25.39 6.19
N ASP A 89 -17.11 26.70 5.96
CA ASP A 89 -18.25 27.55 6.29
C ASP A 89 -19.04 28.00 5.04
N GLY A 90 -18.68 27.47 3.88
CA GLY A 90 -19.32 27.72 2.59
C GLY A 90 -18.52 28.65 1.69
N CYS A 91 -17.41 29.22 2.17
CA CYS A 91 -16.51 30.03 1.35
C CYS A 91 -15.04 29.70 1.63
N SER A 92 -14.34 29.18 0.63
CA SER A 92 -12.91 28.86 0.79
C SER A 92 -12.04 30.12 0.97
N PRO A 93 -10.80 29.99 1.46
CA PRO A 93 -9.85 31.11 1.63
C PRO A 93 -9.50 31.86 0.33
N ASN A 94 -9.85 31.31 -0.84
CA ASN A 94 -9.69 31.94 -2.15
C ASN A 94 -11.02 32.46 -2.74
N CYS A 95 -12.05 32.62 -1.90
CA CYS A 95 -13.37 33.12 -2.26
C CYS A 95 -14.05 32.32 -3.38
N GLN A 96 -13.81 31.01 -3.36
CA GLN A 96 -14.58 30.03 -4.13
C GLN A 96 -15.55 29.33 -3.19
N ASP A 97 -16.73 28.98 -3.71
CA ASP A 97 -17.71 28.17 -2.97
C ASP A 97 -17.05 26.84 -2.57
N ASP A 98 -17.23 26.43 -1.32
CA ASP A 98 -16.69 25.16 -0.83
C ASP A 98 -17.28 23.96 -1.58
N LEU A 99 -16.48 22.89 -1.66
CA LEU A 99 -16.88 21.65 -2.31
C LEU A 99 -17.56 20.70 -1.32
N GLY A 100 -18.61 20.02 -1.78
CA GLY A 100 -19.35 19.10 -0.93
C GLY A 100 -20.15 19.80 0.17
N GLY A 101 -20.41 19.08 1.26
CA GLY A 101 -21.07 19.65 2.44
C GLY A 101 -20.06 20.38 3.35
N PRO A 102 -20.51 21.37 4.14
CA PRO A 102 -19.68 21.95 5.19
C PRO A 102 -19.52 20.96 6.35
N GLU A 103 -18.40 21.08 7.03
CA GLU A 103 -18.23 20.46 8.33
C GLU A 103 -19.22 21.02 9.37
N GLN A 104 -19.45 20.25 10.44
CA GLN A 104 -20.40 20.59 11.50
C GLN A 104 -19.78 20.31 12.87
N GLU A 105 -19.31 21.40 13.45
CA GLU A 105 -18.71 21.43 14.77
C GLU A 105 -19.76 21.36 15.92
N PRO A 106 -19.47 20.69 17.05
CA PRO A 106 -18.20 20.03 17.38
C PRO A 106 -18.08 18.61 16.78
N ASN A 107 -16.95 18.30 16.13
CA ASN A 107 -16.62 16.95 15.62
C ASN A 107 -15.20 16.46 15.99
N ASP A 108 -14.64 17.01 17.08
CA ASP A 108 -13.31 16.77 17.67
C ASP A 108 -12.97 15.31 18.01
N ASN A 109 -13.98 14.46 18.22
CA ASN A 109 -13.83 13.14 18.81
C ASN A 109 -14.66 12.11 18.06
N LEU A 110 -14.27 10.83 18.14
CA LEU A 110 -15.00 9.71 17.50
C LEU A 110 -16.50 9.68 17.87
N ASP A 111 -16.82 9.90 19.16
CA ASP A 111 -18.20 9.92 19.65
C ASP A 111 -19.03 11.14 19.19
N GLN A 112 -18.36 12.14 18.60
CA GLN A 112 -18.95 13.37 18.07
C GLN A 112 -18.82 13.46 16.55
N ALA A 113 -18.33 12.42 15.90
CA ALA A 113 -18.05 12.44 14.48
C ALA A 113 -19.29 12.83 13.66
N GLN A 114 -19.10 13.72 12.69
CA GLN A 114 -20.17 14.15 11.82
C GLN A 114 -20.55 13.03 10.86
N ALA A 115 -21.82 12.65 10.84
CA ALA A 115 -22.32 11.71 9.84
C ALA A 115 -22.34 12.34 8.46
N ILE A 116 -21.63 11.72 7.53
CA ILE A 116 -21.55 12.13 6.12
C ILE A 116 -22.16 11.04 5.24
N SER A 117 -23.04 11.46 4.32
CA SER A 117 -23.73 10.56 3.40
C SER A 117 -24.13 11.31 2.13
N GLY A 118 -24.14 10.62 0.99
CA GLY A 118 -24.77 11.14 -0.23
C GLY A 118 -24.08 12.33 -0.91
N GLY A 119 -22.81 12.61 -0.61
CA GLY A 119 -21.94 13.51 -1.35
C GLY A 119 -20.51 13.15 -1.02
N GLU A 120 -19.74 12.71 -2.01
CA GLU A 120 -18.38 12.12 -1.92
C GLU A 120 -17.31 13.06 -1.34
N GLN A 121 -17.71 14.24 -0.86
CA GLN A 121 -16.82 15.32 -0.44
C GLN A 121 -17.40 16.09 0.75
N VAL A 122 -16.54 16.45 1.69
CA VAL A 122 -16.82 17.37 2.80
C VAL A 122 -15.65 18.32 2.94
N THR A 123 -15.93 19.62 3.08
CA THR A 123 -14.89 20.64 3.28
C THR A 123 -14.90 21.10 4.72
N GLY A 124 -13.71 21.22 5.29
CA GLY A 124 -13.49 21.64 6.67
C GLY A 124 -12.20 22.44 6.85
N ALA A 125 -11.94 22.84 8.08
CA ALA A 125 -10.77 23.60 8.48
C ALA A 125 -10.34 23.26 9.91
N LEU A 126 -9.03 23.09 10.13
CA LEU A 126 -8.50 22.74 11.44
C LEU A 126 -7.88 23.95 12.13
N LEU A 127 -8.49 24.38 13.23
CA LEU A 127 -7.93 25.38 14.13
C LEU A 127 -6.86 24.80 15.07
N ASP A 128 -6.28 25.64 15.94
CA ASP A 128 -5.27 25.20 16.92
C ASP A 128 -5.89 24.23 17.94
N GLY A 129 -5.40 22.98 17.93
CA GLY A 129 -5.90 21.91 18.80
C GLY A 129 -7.16 21.20 18.29
N ASP A 130 -7.51 21.46 17.03
CA ASP A 130 -8.70 20.96 16.38
C ASP A 130 -8.48 19.61 15.69
N ARG A 131 -9.56 18.86 15.50
CA ARG A 131 -9.61 17.57 14.82
C ARG A 131 -11.01 17.39 14.25
N ASP A 132 -11.10 16.96 13.00
CA ASP A 132 -12.40 16.74 12.41
C ASP A 132 -12.63 15.26 12.17
N CYS A 133 -13.58 14.68 12.88
CA CYS A 133 -13.99 13.29 12.69
C CYS A 133 -15.31 13.19 11.93
N TYR A 134 -15.38 12.24 11.02
CA TYR A 134 -16.52 11.97 10.16
C TYR A 134 -16.86 10.48 10.18
N VAL A 135 -18.16 10.16 10.24
CA VAL A 135 -18.64 8.79 10.19
C VAL A 135 -19.29 8.48 8.85
N ILE A 136 -18.86 7.39 8.23
CA ILE A 136 -19.33 6.87 6.94
C ILE A 136 -19.97 5.49 7.19
N GLN A 137 -21.07 5.22 6.49
CA GLN A 137 -21.70 3.91 6.47
C GLN A 137 -21.08 3.08 5.36
N VAL A 138 -20.57 1.90 5.70
CA VAL A 138 -20.07 0.92 4.73
C VAL A 138 -20.97 -0.32 4.77
N GLU A 139 -21.26 -0.90 3.61
CA GLU A 139 -22.04 -2.14 3.50
C GLU A 139 -21.15 -3.36 3.76
N ALA A 140 -21.76 -4.54 3.99
CA ALA A 140 -21.00 -5.78 4.16
C ALA A 140 -20.21 -6.09 2.89
N ASN A 141 -19.02 -6.67 3.04
CA ASN A 141 -18.05 -6.90 1.96
C ASN A 141 -17.70 -5.61 1.21
N GLY A 142 -17.76 -4.48 1.90
CA GLY A 142 -17.53 -3.17 1.33
C GLY A 142 -16.09 -2.73 1.41
N TRP A 143 -15.79 -1.64 0.70
CA TRP A 143 -14.47 -1.03 0.66
C TRP A 143 -14.61 0.49 0.79
N LEU A 144 -13.51 1.16 1.17
CA LEU A 144 -13.41 2.60 1.32
C LEU A 144 -12.09 3.09 0.70
N ALA A 145 -12.20 4.05 -0.21
CA ALA A 145 -11.08 4.88 -0.63
C ALA A 145 -11.34 6.32 -0.13
N ALA A 146 -10.35 6.95 0.48
CA ALA A 146 -10.44 8.32 0.92
C ALA A 146 -9.12 9.05 0.77
N ASP A 147 -9.17 10.34 0.45
CA ASP A 147 -7.99 11.20 0.36
C ASP A 147 -8.36 12.64 0.74
N LEU A 148 -7.34 13.44 1.03
CA LEU A 148 -7.47 14.87 1.26
C LEU A 148 -7.10 15.64 -0.01
N VAL A 149 -7.76 16.76 -0.25
CA VAL A 149 -7.33 17.74 -1.24
C VAL A 149 -7.41 19.15 -0.65
N GLY A 150 -6.63 20.07 -1.19
CA GLY A 150 -6.63 21.48 -0.83
C GLY A 150 -7.60 22.30 -1.68
N ASP A 151 -7.43 23.61 -1.61
CA ASP A 151 -8.21 24.60 -2.34
C ASP A 151 -8.00 24.49 -3.86
N GLY A 152 -8.97 23.89 -4.55
CA GLY A 152 -8.97 23.76 -6.01
C GLY A 152 -8.59 22.38 -6.56
N LEU A 153 -8.73 21.31 -5.76
CA LEU A 153 -8.71 19.89 -6.17
C LEU A 153 -7.41 19.32 -6.75
N GLU A 154 -6.44 20.16 -7.12
CA GLU A 154 -5.18 19.72 -7.76
C GLU A 154 -3.95 19.81 -6.83
N HIS A 155 -4.11 20.35 -5.61
CA HIS A 155 -3.01 20.55 -4.66
C HIS A 155 -3.36 19.96 -3.30
N CYS A 156 -2.36 19.52 -2.56
CA CYS A 156 -2.53 19.11 -1.18
C CYS A 156 -2.81 20.31 -0.27
N PRO A 157 -3.64 20.11 0.78
CA PRO A 157 -3.82 21.14 1.80
C PRO A 157 -2.52 21.37 2.57
N THR A 158 -2.57 22.27 3.55
CA THR A 158 -1.51 22.31 4.59
C THR A 158 -1.32 20.89 5.14
N PRO A 159 -0.08 20.41 5.39
CA PRO A 159 0.14 19.02 5.76
C PRO A 159 -0.77 18.57 6.89
N SER A 160 -1.56 17.55 6.59
CA SER A 160 -2.56 16.93 7.46
C SER A 160 -2.37 15.42 7.41
N THR A 161 -3.01 14.69 8.32
CA THR A 161 -3.10 13.23 8.30
C THR A 161 -4.56 12.81 8.28
N LEU A 162 -4.86 11.72 7.57
CA LEU A 162 -6.17 11.09 7.54
C LEU A 162 -6.08 9.74 8.26
N THR A 163 -6.91 9.51 9.28
CA THR A 163 -6.86 8.28 10.08
C THR A 163 -8.17 7.52 9.98
N LEU A 164 -8.10 6.22 9.71
CA LEU A 164 -9.24 5.30 9.69
C LEU A 164 -9.35 4.56 11.02
N TYR A 165 -10.55 4.56 11.60
CA TYR A 165 -10.91 3.82 12.81
C TYR A 165 -12.03 2.81 12.55
N SER A 166 -11.96 1.67 13.23
CA SER A 166 -13.01 0.65 13.25
C SER A 166 -14.29 1.15 13.92
N PRO A 167 -15.43 0.46 13.75
CA PRO A 167 -16.66 0.76 14.49
C PRO A 167 -16.52 0.69 16.03
N ASP A 168 -15.53 -0.07 16.52
CA ASP A 168 -15.19 -0.16 17.94
C ASP A 168 -14.22 0.94 18.42
N GLY A 169 -13.78 1.83 17.52
CA GLY A 169 -12.86 2.92 17.80
C GLY A 169 -11.37 2.55 17.80
N ASN A 170 -11.00 1.39 17.24
CA ASN A 170 -9.60 0.99 17.09
C ASN A 170 -8.97 1.69 15.88
N LEU A 171 -7.75 2.22 16.03
CA LEU A 171 -6.99 2.78 14.90
C LEU A 171 -6.54 1.65 13.97
N LEU A 172 -6.85 1.77 12.68
CA LEU A 172 -6.53 0.76 11.67
C LEU A 172 -5.49 1.25 10.66
N ALA A 173 -5.57 2.51 10.23
CA ALA A 173 -4.63 3.06 9.27
C ALA A 173 -4.49 4.58 9.39
N THR A 174 -3.34 5.11 8.96
CA THR A 174 -3.09 6.55 8.88
C THR A 174 -2.41 6.88 7.56
N GLY A 175 -3.09 7.67 6.73
CA GLY A 175 -2.55 8.30 5.53
C GLY A 175 -1.64 9.46 5.91
N SER A 176 -0.49 9.56 5.24
CA SER A 176 0.55 10.55 5.52
C SER A 176 0.70 11.52 4.33
N PRO A 177 1.03 12.80 4.57
CA PRO A 177 1.07 13.84 3.53
C PRO A 177 2.26 13.80 2.57
N ASP A 178 3.07 12.74 2.62
CA ASP A 178 4.24 12.52 1.75
C ASP A 178 4.05 11.29 0.85
N SER A 179 2.81 11.06 0.40
CA SER A 179 2.49 9.92 -0.46
C SER A 179 2.59 10.32 -1.94
N ASP A 180 3.17 9.47 -2.77
CA ASP A 180 3.24 9.68 -4.23
C ASP A 180 1.86 9.56 -4.93
N GLU A 181 0.81 9.17 -4.20
CA GLU A 181 -0.52 8.81 -4.72
C GLU A 181 -1.67 9.65 -4.15
N GLY A 182 -1.36 10.69 -3.38
CA GLY A 182 -2.40 11.49 -2.71
C GLY A 182 -1.84 12.33 -1.57
N CYS A 183 -2.70 13.12 -0.94
CA CYS A 183 -2.28 14.07 0.09
C CYS A 183 -2.42 13.55 1.51
N SER A 184 -3.16 12.47 1.74
CA SER A 184 -3.11 11.58 2.89
C SER A 184 -4.03 10.38 2.63
N PRO A 185 -3.72 9.54 1.63
CA PRO A 185 -4.70 8.61 1.12
C PRO A 185 -4.85 7.38 2.03
N ILE A 186 -6.08 6.93 2.20
CA ILE A 186 -6.48 5.62 2.70
C ILE A 186 -7.08 4.88 1.51
N LEU A 187 -6.36 3.89 0.97
CA LEU A 187 -6.75 3.19 -0.26
C LEU A 187 -6.87 1.69 -0.01
N PRO A 188 -7.87 1.02 -0.61
CA PRO A 188 -8.05 -0.43 -0.48
C PRO A 188 -6.87 -1.22 -1.07
N SER A 189 -6.07 -0.62 -1.96
CA SER A 189 -4.85 -1.24 -2.51
C SER A 189 -3.65 -1.26 -1.58
N ARG A 190 -3.70 -0.54 -0.45
CA ARG A 190 -2.59 -0.40 0.50
C ARG A 190 -3.00 -0.69 1.94
N VAL A 191 -4.29 -0.59 2.23
CA VAL A 191 -4.86 -0.74 3.56
C VAL A 191 -5.92 -1.83 3.48
N GLU A 192 -5.56 -3.04 3.92
CA GLU A 192 -6.45 -4.21 3.97
C GLU A 192 -7.76 -3.89 4.71
N ALA A 193 -7.67 -3.18 5.84
CA ALA A 193 -8.81 -2.71 6.62
C ALA A 193 -9.75 -1.73 5.90
N ALA A 194 -9.32 -1.17 4.77
CA ALA A 194 -10.13 -0.33 3.89
C ALA A 194 -10.61 -1.10 2.64
N ARG A 195 -10.10 -2.33 2.43
CA ARG A 195 -10.52 -3.23 1.36
C ARG A 195 -11.63 -4.16 1.84
N PHE A 196 -11.51 -4.80 2.99
CA PHE A 196 -12.47 -5.80 3.48
C PHE A 196 -13.20 -5.28 4.71
N MET A 197 -14.20 -4.44 4.46
CA MET A 197 -14.94 -3.75 5.50
C MET A 197 -16.25 -4.46 5.81
N GLU A 198 -16.45 -4.73 7.09
CA GLU A 198 -17.73 -5.17 7.62
C GLU A 198 -18.79 -4.06 7.55
N ALA A 199 -20.04 -4.48 7.48
CA ALA A 199 -21.16 -3.55 7.54
C ALA A 199 -21.14 -2.75 8.84
N GLY A 200 -21.09 -1.42 8.76
CA GLY A 200 -21.07 -0.61 9.96
C GLY A 200 -20.71 0.86 9.76
N GLU A 201 -20.57 1.53 10.89
CA GLU A 201 -20.16 2.92 11.02
C GLU A 201 -18.65 3.00 11.19
N TRP A 202 -17.97 3.51 10.16
CA TRP A 202 -16.52 3.67 10.14
C TRP A 202 -16.16 5.13 10.26
N THR A 203 -15.09 5.44 11.00
CA THR A 203 -14.74 6.83 11.29
C THR A 203 -13.43 7.22 10.62
N LEU A 204 -13.45 8.32 9.87
CA LEU A 204 -12.28 9.01 9.36
C LEU A 204 -12.03 10.26 10.20
N CYS A 205 -10.80 10.49 10.66
CA CYS A 205 -10.44 11.75 11.30
C CYS A 205 -9.30 12.45 10.56
N VAL A 206 -9.44 13.76 10.41
CA VAL A 206 -8.43 14.65 9.85
C VAL A 206 -7.75 15.39 10.99
N ASP A 207 -6.42 15.36 11.00
CA ASP A 207 -5.59 16.07 11.96
C ASP A 207 -4.55 16.91 11.22
N GLY A 208 -4.22 18.08 11.75
CA GLY A 208 -3.08 18.84 11.26
C GLY A 208 -1.78 18.12 11.59
N PHE A 209 -0.87 17.96 10.63
CA PHE A 209 0.39 17.24 10.86
C PHE A 209 1.19 17.95 11.95
N GLN A 210 1.45 17.27 13.08
CA GLN A 210 2.09 17.86 14.27
C GLN A 210 1.31 19.05 14.88
N GLY A 211 -0.02 19.08 14.74
CA GLY A 211 -0.89 20.13 15.26
C GLY A 211 -0.81 21.44 14.46
N LEU A 212 -0.48 21.35 13.17
CA LEU A 212 -0.56 22.50 12.28
C LEU A 212 -2.02 22.94 12.10
N VAL A 213 -2.21 24.25 12.00
CA VAL A 213 -3.47 24.85 11.58
C VAL A 213 -3.65 24.63 10.09
N VAL A 214 -4.83 24.17 9.67
CA VAL A 214 -5.17 23.87 8.28
C VAL A 214 -6.33 24.78 7.86
N PRO A 215 -6.07 25.85 7.09
CA PRO A 215 -7.11 26.83 6.75
C PRO A 215 -8.28 26.26 5.96
N THR A 216 -8.02 25.20 5.19
CA THR A 216 -9.04 24.46 4.46
C THR A 216 -8.48 23.10 4.06
N TYR A 217 -9.34 22.09 4.05
CA TYR A 217 -9.16 20.84 3.33
C TYR A 217 -10.52 20.35 2.83
N THR A 218 -10.50 19.53 1.79
CA THR A 218 -11.66 18.75 1.37
C THR A 218 -11.32 17.28 1.53
N LEU A 219 -12.05 16.57 2.38
CA LEU A 219 -12.03 15.12 2.45
C LEU A 219 -12.88 14.59 1.31
N GLN A 220 -12.29 13.76 0.46
CA GLN A 220 -12.99 13.02 -0.58
C GLN A 220 -13.03 11.54 -0.22
N TRP A 221 -14.15 10.88 -0.51
CA TRP A 221 -14.25 9.44 -0.32
C TRP A 221 -15.17 8.77 -1.33
N GLU A 222 -14.89 7.49 -1.55
CA GLU A 222 -15.71 6.56 -2.30
C GLU A 222 -15.82 5.26 -1.50
N SER A 223 -16.99 4.63 -1.53
CA SER A 223 -17.21 3.34 -0.89
C SER A 223 -18.10 2.45 -1.75
N GLY A 224 -17.83 1.15 -1.73
CA GLY A 224 -18.65 0.14 -2.41
C GLY A 224 -19.02 -1.02 -1.50
N SER A 225 -19.74 -2.00 -2.06
CA SER A 225 -20.22 -3.21 -1.38
C SER A 225 -19.71 -4.52 -1.98
N ASP A 226 -18.76 -4.41 -2.91
CA ASP A 226 -18.15 -5.56 -3.57
C ASP A 226 -16.64 -5.34 -3.63
N SER A 227 -15.97 -5.80 -2.58
CA SER A 227 -14.51 -5.74 -2.43
C SER A 227 -13.78 -6.70 -3.36
N CYS A 228 -14.51 -7.69 -3.86
CA CYS A 228 -14.03 -8.73 -4.77
C CYS A 228 -14.01 -8.24 -6.22
N ALA A 229 -14.88 -7.30 -6.59
CA ALA A 229 -14.95 -6.69 -7.92
C ALA A 229 -14.21 -5.34 -8.03
N LEU A 230 -13.24 -5.07 -7.14
CA LEU A 230 -12.48 -3.82 -7.14
C LEU A 230 -11.49 -3.73 -8.32
N ASP A 231 -11.95 -3.13 -9.42
CA ASP A 231 -11.13 -2.88 -10.61
C ASP A 231 -9.87 -2.06 -10.29
N GLY A 232 -8.70 -2.57 -10.70
CA GLY A 232 -7.43 -1.86 -10.59
C GLY A 232 -6.75 -1.95 -9.22
N VAL A 233 -7.32 -2.68 -8.27
CA VAL A 233 -6.64 -3.06 -7.03
C VAL A 233 -5.90 -4.39 -7.27
N PRO A 234 -4.55 -4.42 -7.15
CA PRO A 234 -3.82 -5.67 -7.31
C PRO A 234 -4.26 -6.67 -6.23
N VAL A 235 -4.46 -7.91 -6.65
CA VAL A 235 -4.48 -9.06 -5.76
C VAL A 235 -3.04 -9.27 -5.28
N LEU A 236 -2.82 -9.22 -3.97
CA LEU A 236 -1.50 -9.52 -3.42
C LEU A 236 -1.36 -11.04 -3.39
N PRO A 237 -0.19 -11.62 -3.69
CA PRO A 237 -0.03 -13.07 -3.62
C PRO A 237 -0.33 -13.68 -2.25
N ALA A 238 -0.25 -12.89 -1.17
CA ALA A 238 -0.64 -13.34 0.17
C ALA A 238 -2.17 -13.44 0.36
N ASP A 239 -2.93 -12.75 -0.48
CA ASP A 239 -4.40 -12.78 -0.48
C ASP A 239 -4.94 -13.83 -1.48
N ASP A 240 -4.07 -14.41 -2.32
CA ASP A 240 -4.36 -15.37 -3.41
C ASP A 240 -3.24 -16.44 -3.44
N PRO A 241 -3.26 -17.39 -2.48
CA PRO A 241 -2.22 -18.38 -2.29
C PRO A 241 -2.10 -19.38 -3.44
N ASP A 242 -3.18 -19.63 -4.19
CA ASP A 242 -3.26 -20.54 -5.33
C ASP A 242 -3.04 -19.86 -6.70
N ASP A 243 -3.00 -18.52 -6.75
CA ASP A 243 -2.70 -17.67 -7.93
C ASP A 243 -3.76 -17.83 -9.05
N ASP A 244 -5.01 -18.06 -8.67
CA ASP A 244 -6.16 -18.21 -9.59
C ASP A 244 -6.71 -16.84 -10.04
N GLY A 245 -6.36 -15.78 -9.31
CA GLY A 245 -6.72 -14.39 -9.57
C GLY A 245 -7.95 -13.89 -8.79
N LEU A 246 -8.51 -14.72 -7.91
CA LEU A 246 -9.45 -14.37 -6.86
C LEU A 246 -8.70 -14.27 -5.53
N ILE A 247 -9.28 -13.55 -4.58
CA ILE A 247 -8.74 -13.51 -3.23
C ILE A 247 -9.54 -14.51 -2.43
N ASN A 248 -8.91 -15.27 -1.54
CA ASN A 248 -9.58 -16.30 -0.74
C ASN A 248 -10.87 -15.82 -0.07
N LEU A 249 -10.88 -14.62 0.53
CA LEU A 249 -12.10 -14.07 1.13
C LEU A 249 -13.28 -13.88 0.15
N CYS A 250 -12.97 -13.90 -1.15
CA CYS A 250 -13.86 -13.73 -2.29
C CYS A 250 -13.93 -15.00 -3.17
N ASP A 251 -13.21 -16.06 -2.80
CA ASP A 251 -13.21 -17.35 -3.45
C ASP A 251 -14.17 -18.29 -2.72
N GLU A 252 -14.78 -19.21 -3.45
CA GLU A 252 -15.56 -20.30 -2.84
C GLU A 252 -14.76 -21.62 -2.84
N ASP A 253 -13.54 -21.61 -3.36
CA ASP A 253 -12.61 -22.74 -3.56
C ASP A 253 -11.18 -22.24 -3.29
N ASP A 254 -10.90 -21.95 -2.01
CA ASP A 254 -9.75 -21.18 -1.52
C ASP A 254 -8.37 -21.78 -1.86
N ASP A 255 -8.33 -23.04 -2.26
CA ASP A 255 -7.13 -23.77 -2.61
C ASP A 255 -7.10 -24.27 -4.08
N GLY A 256 -8.15 -23.94 -4.84
CA GLY A 256 -8.24 -24.17 -6.27
C GLY A 256 -8.36 -25.65 -6.67
N ASP A 257 -8.72 -26.54 -5.73
CA ASP A 257 -8.77 -27.97 -5.97
C ASP A 257 -10.05 -28.45 -6.67
N GLY A 258 -11.05 -27.57 -6.79
CA GLY A 258 -12.33 -27.82 -7.43
C GLY A 258 -13.43 -28.31 -6.50
N VAL A 259 -13.17 -28.39 -5.19
CA VAL A 259 -14.15 -28.63 -4.13
C VAL A 259 -14.38 -27.33 -3.37
N VAL A 260 -15.62 -26.86 -3.36
CA VAL A 260 -15.94 -25.62 -2.64
C VAL A 260 -15.75 -25.76 -1.13
N ASP A 261 -15.30 -24.70 -0.46
CA ASP A 261 -14.96 -24.68 0.97
C ASP A 261 -16.04 -25.28 1.90
N GLU A 262 -17.32 -25.16 1.52
CA GLU A 262 -18.44 -25.69 2.33
C GLU A 262 -18.55 -27.22 2.31
N ASP A 263 -18.02 -27.85 1.25
CA ASP A 263 -17.98 -29.29 1.03
C ASP A 263 -16.56 -29.86 1.22
N ASP A 264 -15.57 -29.01 1.49
CA ASP A 264 -14.17 -29.37 1.61
C ASP A 264 -13.74 -29.56 3.08
N ASN A 265 -13.14 -30.71 3.38
CA ASN A 265 -12.55 -30.99 4.69
C ASN A 265 -11.14 -30.43 4.86
N CYS A 266 -10.57 -29.84 3.81
CA CYS A 266 -9.34 -29.05 3.84
C CYS A 266 -9.38 -27.74 3.01
N PRO A 267 -10.26 -26.76 3.34
CA PRO A 267 -10.52 -25.56 2.51
C PRO A 267 -9.34 -24.65 2.16
N HIS A 268 -8.13 -24.92 2.65
CA HIS A 268 -6.94 -24.11 2.38
C HIS A 268 -5.76 -24.97 1.94
N VAL A 269 -6.00 -26.27 1.71
CA VAL A 269 -4.97 -27.28 1.46
C VAL A 269 -5.50 -28.30 0.45
N PRO A 270 -5.03 -28.26 -0.81
CA PRO A 270 -5.64 -29.03 -1.89
C PRO A 270 -5.67 -30.53 -1.60
N ASN A 271 -6.85 -31.15 -1.73
CA ASN A 271 -7.06 -32.58 -1.55
C ASN A 271 -7.48 -33.33 -2.82
N GLY A 272 -6.91 -32.98 -3.98
CA GLY A 272 -7.19 -33.78 -5.17
C GLY A 272 -6.46 -33.46 -6.50
N PRO A 273 -6.91 -34.11 -7.60
CA PRO A 273 -6.34 -34.14 -8.94
C PRO A 273 -7.08 -33.19 -9.88
N ALA A 274 -8.14 -32.56 -9.40
CA ALA A 274 -8.97 -31.65 -10.19
C ALA A 274 -8.30 -30.28 -10.33
N ASP A 275 -7.29 -29.99 -9.50
CA ASP A 275 -6.43 -28.82 -9.62
C ASP A 275 -5.53 -28.86 -10.89
N PRO A 276 -5.46 -27.78 -11.66
CA PRO A 276 -4.34 -27.48 -12.55
C PRO A 276 -2.96 -27.31 -11.85
N ASN A 277 -2.40 -28.31 -11.15
CA ASN A 277 -1.05 -28.25 -10.54
C ASN A 277 -0.77 -26.92 -9.82
N ILE A 278 -0.94 -26.82 -8.50
CA ILE A 278 -0.33 -25.78 -7.63
C ILE A 278 0.94 -25.22 -8.29
N THR A 279 0.91 -23.98 -8.75
CA THR A 279 2.04 -23.45 -9.50
C THR A 279 3.00 -22.72 -8.59
N SER A 280 4.23 -22.50 -9.05
CA SER A 280 5.13 -21.54 -8.37
C SER A 280 4.62 -20.09 -8.42
N GLY A 281 3.54 -19.83 -9.17
CA GLY A 281 2.96 -18.53 -9.44
C GLY A 281 3.88 -17.55 -10.13
N SER A 282 3.38 -16.33 -10.36
CA SER A 282 4.14 -15.25 -11.00
C SER A 282 5.38 -14.78 -10.19
N SER A 283 5.36 -14.97 -8.87
CA SER A 283 6.46 -14.63 -7.96
C SER A 283 7.58 -15.69 -7.95
N GLY A 284 7.25 -16.92 -8.35
CA GLY A 284 8.10 -18.10 -8.37
C GLY A 284 8.39 -18.73 -7.02
N PHE A 285 7.86 -18.19 -5.91
CA PHE A 285 8.11 -18.73 -4.57
C PHE A 285 7.34 -20.02 -4.34
N LEU A 286 8.04 -21.01 -3.80
CA LEU A 286 7.47 -22.31 -3.46
C LEU A 286 6.93 -22.26 -2.03
N ARG A 287 5.60 -22.31 -1.87
CA ARG A 287 4.90 -22.19 -0.59
C ARG A 287 4.39 -23.51 -0.02
N HIS A 288 4.27 -24.54 -0.86
CA HIS A 288 3.67 -25.81 -0.51
C HIS A 288 4.76 -26.87 -0.23
N TRP A 289 4.76 -27.41 0.99
CA TRP A 289 5.77 -28.35 1.46
C TRP A 289 5.20 -29.47 2.31
N LEU A 290 5.76 -30.67 2.18
CA LEU A 290 5.75 -31.64 3.27
C LEU A 290 6.83 -31.24 4.26
N LEU A 291 6.52 -31.23 5.55
CA LEU A 291 7.42 -30.91 6.63
C LEU A 291 7.64 -32.10 7.57
N ALA A 292 8.88 -32.31 8.01
CA ALA A 292 9.20 -33.27 9.07
C ALA A 292 10.16 -32.65 10.09
N GLY A 293 9.86 -32.80 11.37
CA GLY A 293 10.58 -32.15 12.47
C GLY A 293 9.67 -31.19 13.25
N PRO A 294 10.23 -30.28 14.06
CA PRO A 294 11.65 -30.00 14.22
C PRO A 294 12.39 -31.10 14.98
N TYR A 295 13.65 -31.33 14.61
CA TYR A 295 14.58 -32.19 15.32
C TYR A 295 15.56 -31.33 16.13
N PHE A 296 15.85 -31.74 17.37
CA PHE A 296 16.62 -30.91 18.31
C PHE A 296 17.98 -31.52 18.66
N GLY A 297 18.92 -30.63 19.03
CA GLY A 297 20.17 -31.02 19.70
C GLY A 297 21.22 -31.68 18.80
N ASN A 298 21.04 -31.58 17.47
CA ASN A 298 22.04 -32.03 16.50
C ASN A 298 22.98 -30.87 16.18
N ASP A 299 24.27 -31.09 16.41
CA ASP A 299 25.31 -30.12 16.09
C ASP A 299 26.13 -30.61 14.88
N SER A 300 26.60 -29.64 14.12
CA SER A 300 27.63 -29.78 13.11
C SER A 300 29.00 -29.39 13.70
N ASP A 301 30.09 -29.72 12.99
CA ASP A 301 31.43 -29.20 13.32
C ASP A 301 31.52 -27.66 13.16
N GLU A 302 30.57 -27.06 12.44
CA GLU A 302 30.43 -25.63 12.20
C GLU A 302 29.07 -25.13 12.68
N ALA A 303 29.07 -23.96 13.32
CA ALA A 303 27.96 -23.56 14.18
C ALA A 303 26.60 -23.51 13.46
N CYS A 304 26.51 -22.90 12.26
CA CYS A 304 25.26 -22.76 11.51
C CYS A 304 25.11 -23.75 10.36
N ARG A 305 25.93 -24.79 10.33
CA ARG A 305 25.91 -25.76 9.24
C ARG A 305 24.95 -26.89 9.60
N PRO A 306 24.08 -27.34 8.67
CA PRO A 306 23.22 -28.50 8.91
C PRO A 306 24.02 -29.72 9.37
N SER A 307 23.43 -30.52 10.25
CA SER A 307 24.06 -31.71 10.81
C SER A 307 24.27 -32.79 9.74
N GLU A 308 25.34 -33.57 9.88
CA GLU A 308 25.66 -34.68 8.97
C GLU A 308 24.84 -35.95 9.26
N VAL A 309 24.01 -35.94 10.29
CA VAL A 309 23.20 -37.09 10.71
C VAL A 309 21.93 -37.13 9.86
N PRO A 310 21.61 -38.28 9.22
CA PRO A 310 20.30 -38.50 8.63
C PRO A 310 19.23 -38.62 9.71
N LEU A 311 18.24 -37.73 9.71
CA LEU A 311 17.21 -37.68 10.76
C LEU A 311 15.88 -38.27 10.32
N LEU A 312 15.68 -38.47 9.01
CA LEU A 312 14.46 -39.03 8.45
C LEU A 312 14.31 -40.54 8.68
N GLY A 313 15.26 -41.18 9.36
CA GLY A 313 15.29 -42.64 9.57
C GLY A 313 15.77 -43.43 8.34
N SER A 314 16.25 -42.76 7.29
CA SER A 314 16.94 -43.37 6.15
C SER A 314 18.47 -43.32 6.32
N ASP A 315 19.20 -44.12 5.53
CA ASP A 315 20.67 -44.04 5.46
C ASP A 315 21.15 -42.90 4.52
N ASP A 316 20.23 -42.26 3.80
CA ASP A 316 20.47 -41.22 2.78
C ASP A 316 19.26 -40.28 2.75
N ASP A 317 19.44 -39.07 3.28
CA ASP A 317 18.38 -38.06 3.35
C ASP A 317 17.88 -37.66 1.96
N GLY A 318 18.77 -37.57 0.96
CA GLY A 318 18.42 -37.05 -0.36
C GLY A 318 17.46 -37.95 -1.14
N ASN A 319 17.36 -39.22 -0.78
CA ASN A 319 16.59 -40.22 -1.52
C ASN A 319 15.39 -40.76 -0.74
N VAL A 320 14.56 -39.84 -0.26
CA VAL A 320 13.28 -40.13 0.40
C VAL A 320 12.11 -39.89 -0.55
N SER A 321 10.99 -40.57 -0.30
CA SER A 321 9.75 -40.46 -1.07
C SER A 321 8.55 -40.72 -0.15
N PRO A 322 8.33 -39.87 0.86
CA PRO A 322 7.29 -40.04 1.86
C PRO A 322 5.90 -39.68 1.32
N HIS A 323 4.88 -40.11 2.06
CA HIS A 323 3.52 -39.59 2.02
C HIS A 323 3.21 -38.86 3.34
N VAL A 324 2.14 -38.09 3.37
CA VAL A 324 1.62 -37.50 4.62
C VAL A 324 1.39 -38.62 5.65
N GLY A 325 1.74 -38.37 6.90
CA GLY A 325 1.65 -39.32 8.01
C GLY A 325 2.77 -40.37 8.07
N ASP A 326 3.61 -40.51 7.03
CA ASP A 326 4.75 -41.43 7.09
C ASP A 326 5.71 -41.00 8.23
N ILE A 327 6.21 -41.98 8.98
CA ILE A 327 7.13 -41.72 10.10
C ILE A 327 8.49 -41.25 9.58
N ALA A 328 8.98 -40.15 10.14
CA ALA A 328 10.28 -39.54 9.86
C ALA A 328 11.07 -39.38 11.17
N GLY A 329 11.88 -40.37 11.52
CA GLY A 329 12.58 -40.38 12.80
C GLY A 329 11.61 -40.47 13.99
N ASP A 330 11.60 -39.43 14.82
CA ASP A 330 10.69 -39.20 15.94
C ASP A 330 9.53 -38.21 15.64
N SER A 331 9.42 -37.78 14.37
CA SER A 331 8.29 -37.02 13.81
C SER A 331 7.49 -37.87 12.82
N ALA A 332 6.42 -37.30 12.27
CA ALA A 332 5.79 -37.72 11.02
C ALA A 332 5.93 -36.61 9.97
N TRP A 333 5.71 -36.95 8.70
CA TRP A 333 5.52 -35.97 7.64
C TRP A 333 4.12 -35.36 7.72
N SER A 334 4.04 -34.03 7.79
CA SER A 334 2.79 -33.27 7.72
C SER A 334 2.85 -32.28 6.57
N VAL A 335 1.71 -31.72 6.18
CA VAL A 335 1.69 -30.59 5.25
C VAL A 335 2.09 -29.30 5.98
N HIS A 336 2.75 -28.41 5.26
CA HIS A 336 3.07 -27.07 5.70
C HIS A 336 2.98 -26.11 4.51
N ILE A 337 2.08 -25.15 4.62
CA ILE A 337 1.82 -24.11 3.64
C ILE A 337 1.93 -22.77 4.36
N ASP A 338 2.55 -21.79 3.71
CA ASP A 338 2.63 -20.41 4.18
C ASP A 338 2.04 -19.48 3.12
N ASP A 339 1.23 -18.51 3.53
CA ASP A 339 0.58 -17.55 2.63
C ASP A 339 1.58 -16.48 2.11
N ASP A 340 2.67 -16.25 2.85
CA ASP A 340 3.75 -15.33 2.46
C ASP A 340 4.85 -16.03 1.63
N PHE A 341 5.74 -15.26 1.01
CA PHE A 341 6.88 -15.78 0.26
C PHE A 341 7.91 -16.49 1.13
N ARG A 342 7.90 -16.22 2.44
CA ARG A 342 8.79 -16.84 3.43
C ARG A 342 8.07 -18.02 4.04
N ILE A 343 8.73 -19.17 4.02
CA ILE A 343 8.29 -20.33 4.78
C ILE A 343 8.69 -20.09 6.24
N ASP A 344 7.72 -20.01 7.16
CA ASP A 344 7.91 -19.59 8.55
C ASP A 344 7.79 -20.76 9.54
N PHE A 345 8.92 -21.05 10.20
CA PHE A 345 9.01 -22.14 11.16
C PHE A 345 8.85 -21.67 12.61
N GLU A 346 8.54 -20.40 12.88
CA GLU A 346 8.47 -19.84 14.23
C GLU A 346 7.51 -20.59 15.16
N HIS A 347 6.41 -21.11 14.61
CA HIS A 347 5.42 -21.89 15.35
C HIS A 347 5.99 -23.22 15.89
N LEU A 348 7.06 -23.73 15.28
CA LEU A 348 7.76 -24.96 15.68
C LEU A 348 8.77 -24.73 16.82
N ARG A 349 8.89 -23.52 17.37
CA ARG A 349 9.85 -23.18 18.44
C ARG A 349 9.43 -23.69 19.83
N THR A 350 9.31 -25.01 19.97
CA THR A 350 8.89 -25.66 21.20
C THR A 350 10.05 -25.93 22.18
N GLU A 351 11.31 -25.99 21.70
CA GLU A 351 12.54 -26.11 22.52
C GLU A 351 13.67 -25.14 22.08
N ASP A 352 14.75 -25.06 22.90
CA ASP A 352 15.94 -24.26 22.64
C ASP A 352 16.77 -24.83 21.46
N ALA A 353 17.35 -23.95 20.64
CA ALA A 353 18.24 -24.30 19.53
C ALA A 353 19.51 -25.07 19.98
N PRO A 354 20.17 -25.85 19.11
CA PRO A 354 19.97 -25.95 17.66
C PRO A 354 18.79 -26.84 17.26
N ARG A 355 18.19 -26.52 16.11
CA ARG A 355 17.03 -27.21 15.55
C ARG A 355 17.09 -27.36 14.04
N GLU A 356 16.46 -28.40 13.53
CA GLU A 356 16.46 -28.76 12.11
C GLU A 356 15.08 -29.18 11.61
N VAL A 357 14.74 -28.81 10.36
CA VAL A 357 13.52 -29.28 9.68
C VAL A 357 13.79 -29.81 8.29
N TYR A 358 13.09 -30.91 8.03
CA TYR A 358 12.67 -31.53 6.77
C TYR A 358 11.69 -30.65 6.01
N ILE A 359 11.97 -30.11 4.82
CA ILE A 359 10.91 -29.73 3.88
C ILE A 359 11.12 -30.39 2.50
N LEU A 360 10.04 -30.92 1.92
CA LEU A 360 10.04 -31.63 0.64
C LEU A 360 8.85 -31.24 -0.23
N ASN A 361 9.08 -31.03 -1.53
CA ASN A 361 8.03 -31.02 -2.54
C ASN A 361 8.50 -31.67 -3.84
N TRP A 362 7.57 -31.86 -4.77
CA TRP A 362 7.84 -32.37 -6.11
C TRP A 362 7.54 -31.28 -7.13
N LEU A 363 8.50 -31.01 -8.01
CA LEU A 363 8.42 -29.98 -9.04
C LEU A 363 8.24 -30.59 -10.42
N TYR A 364 7.11 -30.35 -11.06
CA TYR A 364 6.87 -30.74 -12.44
C TYR A 364 7.51 -29.75 -13.41
N SER A 365 8.35 -30.26 -14.29
CA SER A 365 8.90 -29.52 -15.41
C SER A 365 8.49 -30.17 -16.72
N ALA A 366 7.89 -29.41 -17.63
CA ALA A 366 7.51 -29.92 -18.96
C ALA A 366 8.72 -30.27 -19.85
N THR A 367 9.92 -29.81 -19.49
CA THR A 367 11.15 -30.00 -20.28
C THR A 367 12.35 -30.26 -19.38
N ASP A 368 13.40 -30.85 -19.94
CA ASP A 368 14.72 -30.83 -19.31
C ASP A 368 15.29 -29.41 -19.40
N ARG A 369 15.48 -28.72 -18.27
CA ARG A 369 16.00 -27.34 -18.25
C ARG A 369 16.99 -27.06 -17.12
N PRO A 370 18.11 -26.38 -17.43
CA PRO A 370 19.01 -25.91 -16.39
C PRO A 370 18.36 -24.75 -15.64
N VAL A 371 18.46 -24.78 -14.33
CA VAL A 371 17.85 -23.80 -13.43
C VAL A 371 18.87 -23.33 -12.40
N VAL A 372 18.56 -22.24 -11.73
CA VAL A 372 19.26 -21.79 -10.53
C VAL A 372 18.28 -21.88 -9.36
N LEU A 373 18.58 -22.75 -8.41
CA LEU A 373 17.87 -22.81 -7.13
C LEU A 373 18.33 -21.63 -6.27
N ALA A 374 17.41 -20.74 -5.94
CA ALA A 374 17.64 -19.59 -5.11
C ALA A 374 17.06 -19.83 -3.72
N LEU A 375 17.92 -19.74 -2.70
CA LEU A 375 17.60 -20.04 -1.30
C LEU A 375 17.86 -18.82 -0.40
N GLY A 376 17.08 -18.70 0.65
CA GLY A 376 17.22 -17.66 1.67
C GLY A 376 16.98 -18.17 3.09
N PRO A 377 17.76 -19.13 3.61
CA PRO A 377 17.57 -19.65 4.95
C PRO A 377 17.96 -18.62 6.04
N ASP A 378 17.26 -18.66 7.17
CA ASP A 378 17.80 -18.18 8.45
C ASP A 378 18.76 -19.26 8.97
N ASP A 379 20.05 -18.93 9.03
CA ASP A 379 21.18 -19.84 9.19
C ASP A 379 21.30 -20.90 8.06
N GLY A 380 21.50 -22.18 8.40
CA GLY A 380 22.00 -23.19 7.48
C GLY A 380 20.94 -23.84 6.60
N VAL A 381 21.35 -24.30 5.42
CA VAL A 381 20.51 -25.20 4.61
C VAL A 381 21.34 -26.17 3.80
N ARG A 382 20.86 -27.40 3.65
CA ARG A 382 21.35 -28.36 2.65
C ARG A 382 20.21 -28.73 1.72
N ALA A 383 20.45 -28.72 0.42
CA ALA A 383 19.42 -28.93 -0.59
C ALA A 383 19.79 -30.08 -1.54
N TRP A 384 18.81 -30.94 -1.80
CA TRP A 384 18.89 -32.02 -2.77
C TRP A 384 17.80 -31.87 -3.82
N LEU A 385 18.16 -32.06 -5.09
CA LEU A 385 17.22 -32.13 -6.20
C LEU A 385 17.41 -33.46 -6.91
N ASN A 386 16.34 -34.23 -7.10
CA ASN A 386 16.40 -35.58 -7.69
C ASN A 386 17.36 -36.52 -6.94
N GLY A 387 17.50 -36.33 -5.63
CA GLY A 387 18.43 -37.08 -4.77
C GLY A 387 19.90 -36.75 -4.92
N GLU A 388 20.27 -35.74 -5.73
CA GLU A 388 21.62 -35.20 -5.80
C GLU A 388 21.71 -33.92 -4.97
N GLU A 389 22.73 -33.80 -4.12
CA GLU A 389 23.00 -32.57 -3.37
C GLU A 389 23.38 -31.44 -4.35
N VAL A 390 22.60 -30.37 -4.37
CA VAL A 390 22.78 -29.23 -5.27
C VAL A 390 23.41 -28.02 -4.59
N GLY A 391 23.31 -27.92 -3.26
CA GLY A 391 23.85 -26.79 -2.52
C GLY A 391 23.83 -26.97 -1.01
N GLU A 392 24.77 -26.30 -0.35
CA GLU A 392 24.86 -26.17 1.09
C GLU A 392 25.19 -24.72 1.45
N VAL A 393 24.55 -24.21 2.50
CA VAL A 393 24.85 -22.95 3.19
C VAL A 393 25.22 -23.30 4.62
N ASP A 394 26.40 -22.85 5.03
CA ASP A 394 27.03 -23.14 6.34
C ASP A 394 27.21 -21.88 7.22
N GLY A 395 26.78 -20.73 6.71
CA GLY A 395 26.90 -19.44 7.38
C GLY A 395 25.81 -19.17 8.40
N CYS A 396 26.13 -18.31 9.37
CA CYS A 396 25.13 -17.72 10.27
C CYS A 396 24.64 -16.40 9.70
N GLN A 397 23.36 -16.34 9.34
CA GLN A 397 22.74 -15.16 8.72
C GLN A 397 21.25 -15.12 8.99
N GLY A 398 20.70 -13.91 8.99
CA GLY A 398 19.27 -13.74 8.82
C GLY A 398 18.81 -14.15 7.42
N THR A 399 17.54 -14.50 7.33
CA THR A 399 16.86 -14.84 6.08
C THR A 399 16.70 -13.64 5.13
N SER A 400 16.80 -13.88 3.81
CA SER A 400 16.47 -12.93 2.74
C SER A 400 16.23 -13.67 1.44
N ALA A 401 15.26 -13.24 0.64
CA ALA A 401 14.99 -13.85 -0.66
C ALA A 401 16.23 -13.85 -1.59
N ASP A 402 16.44 -14.98 -2.27
CA ASP A 402 17.51 -15.22 -3.25
C ASP A 402 18.96 -15.02 -2.79
N GLN A 403 19.20 -15.07 -1.49
CA GLN A 403 20.51 -14.79 -0.90
C GLN A 403 21.61 -15.71 -1.43
N PHE A 404 21.29 -16.98 -1.62
CA PHE A 404 22.20 -18.00 -2.14
C PHE A 404 21.64 -18.63 -3.41
N ARG A 405 22.52 -18.93 -4.37
CA ARG A 405 22.13 -19.40 -5.71
C ARG A 405 22.98 -20.59 -6.13
N PHE A 406 22.33 -21.69 -6.45
CA PHE A 406 22.96 -22.96 -6.82
C PHE A 406 22.50 -23.40 -8.20
N ASN A 407 23.44 -23.81 -9.06
CA ASN A 407 23.08 -24.35 -10.37
C ASN A 407 22.49 -25.75 -10.18
N ALA A 408 21.34 -26.00 -10.80
CA ALA A 408 20.67 -27.28 -10.76
C ALA A 408 20.06 -27.62 -12.13
N GLN A 409 19.47 -28.80 -12.23
CA GLN A 409 18.89 -29.31 -13.47
C GLN A 409 17.53 -29.95 -13.16
N LEU A 410 16.47 -29.39 -13.73
CA LEU A 410 15.17 -30.05 -13.78
C LEU A 410 15.16 -31.04 -14.94
N LEU A 411 14.64 -32.22 -14.68
CA LEU A 411 14.31 -33.24 -15.66
C LEU A 411 12.85 -33.07 -16.07
N ASN A 412 12.52 -33.49 -17.29
CA ASN A 412 11.14 -33.59 -17.74
C ASN A 412 10.37 -34.57 -16.83
N GLY A 413 9.27 -34.09 -16.24
CA GLY A 413 8.48 -34.81 -15.24
C GLY A 413 8.65 -34.20 -13.85
N TRP A 414 8.32 -35.01 -12.84
CA TRP A 414 8.40 -34.63 -11.42
C TRP A 414 9.83 -34.74 -10.89
N ASN A 415 10.26 -33.74 -10.12
CA ASN A 415 11.57 -33.63 -9.52
C ASN A 415 11.44 -33.39 -8.01
N PRO A 416 11.81 -34.34 -7.13
CA PRO A 416 11.80 -34.07 -5.69
C PRO A 416 12.86 -33.03 -5.32
N LEU A 417 12.46 -32.01 -4.58
CA LEU A 417 13.32 -30.99 -3.98
C LEU A 417 13.20 -31.09 -2.46
N LEU A 418 14.28 -31.56 -1.82
CA LEU A 418 14.38 -31.70 -0.37
C LEU A 418 15.33 -30.64 0.18
N LEU A 419 14.92 -29.93 1.24
CA LEU A 419 15.78 -29.02 1.98
C LEU A 419 15.81 -29.45 3.45
N LYS A 420 17.01 -29.48 4.02
CA LYS A 420 17.26 -29.58 5.46
C LYS A 420 17.65 -28.20 5.95
N VAL A 421 16.75 -27.51 6.64
CA VAL A 421 17.00 -26.16 7.19
C VAL A 421 17.46 -26.29 8.64
N TYR A 422 18.48 -25.51 9.02
CA TYR A 422 19.14 -25.54 10.31
C TYR A 422 19.15 -24.15 10.93
N ASP A 423 18.79 -24.03 12.21
CA ASP A 423 18.81 -22.76 12.94
C ASP A 423 19.49 -22.87 14.32
N GLN A 424 20.31 -21.87 14.67
CA GLN A 424 20.94 -21.74 15.99
C GLN A 424 20.20 -20.81 16.96
N GLY A 425 19.09 -20.21 16.54
CA GLY A 425 18.15 -19.54 17.41
C GLY A 425 17.86 -18.10 17.02
N GLY A 426 16.62 -17.67 17.32
CA GLY A 426 16.10 -16.39 16.84
C GLY A 426 14.88 -16.66 15.96
N GLY A 427 14.56 -15.69 15.11
CA GLY A 427 13.67 -15.92 13.96
C GLY A 427 14.19 -17.10 13.14
N TRP A 428 13.34 -17.92 12.52
CA TRP A 428 13.80 -18.90 11.53
C TRP A 428 12.76 -19.25 10.47
N GLY A 429 13.24 -19.56 9.27
CA GLY A 429 12.44 -19.74 8.07
C GLY A 429 13.33 -19.81 6.84
N THR A 430 12.74 -19.96 5.66
CA THR A 430 13.51 -19.94 4.41
C THR A 430 12.69 -19.41 3.24
N TYR A 431 13.37 -18.87 2.24
CA TYR A 431 12.80 -18.56 0.92
C TYR A 431 13.30 -19.57 -0.10
N VAL A 432 12.42 -20.02 -0.99
CA VAL A 432 12.79 -20.93 -2.07
C VAL A 432 12.11 -20.51 -3.37
N ARG A 433 12.91 -20.30 -4.43
CA ARG A 433 12.41 -20.17 -5.80
C ARG A 433 13.44 -20.57 -6.84
N LEU A 434 13.01 -20.72 -8.09
CA LEU A 434 13.87 -21.11 -9.21
C LEU A 434 13.95 -20.02 -10.28
N TYR A 435 15.13 -19.93 -10.90
CA TYR A 435 15.36 -19.09 -12.09
C TYR A 435 15.79 -19.94 -13.28
N ASP A 436 15.39 -19.57 -14.49
CA ASP A 436 15.98 -20.14 -15.70
C ASP A 436 17.46 -19.75 -15.76
N ALA A 437 18.34 -20.74 -15.89
CA ALA A 437 19.78 -20.50 -15.80
C ALA A 437 20.36 -19.69 -16.97
N LYS A 438 19.62 -19.54 -18.08
CA LYS A 438 20.08 -18.82 -19.28
C LYS A 438 19.58 -17.38 -19.31
N SER A 439 18.30 -17.16 -19.05
CA SER A 439 17.69 -15.83 -19.05
C SER A 439 17.82 -15.12 -17.71
N ASN A 440 18.04 -15.86 -16.62
CA ASN A 440 18.00 -15.36 -15.25
C ASN A 440 16.65 -14.69 -14.92
N THR A 441 15.57 -15.22 -15.50
CA THR A 441 14.19 -14.87 -15.17
C THR A 441 13.61 -15.90 -14.22
N ILE A 442 12.62 -15.50 -13.43
CA ILE A 442 11.87 -16.41 -12.56
C ILE A 442 11.29 -17.55 -13.41
N VAL A 443 11.31 -18.77 -12.86
CA VAL A 443 10.53 -19.89 -13.40
C VAL A 443 9.17 -19.84 -12.73
N ASP A 444 8.15 -19.50 -13.51
CA ASP A 444 6.76 -19.29 -13.10
C ASP A 444 5.81 -20.37 -13.65
N ASP A 445 6.36 -21.41 -14.28
CA ASP A 445 5.61 -22.47 -14.97
C ASP A 445 5.84 -23.87 -14.37
N LEU A 446 6.30 -23.94 -13.11
CA LEU A 446 6.43 -25.21 -12.39
C LEU A 446 5.09 -25.64 -11.86
N GLY A 447 4.76 -26.93 -12.02
CA GLY A 447 3.76 -27.56 -11.15
C GLY A 447 4.42 -28.00 -9.86
N VAL A 448 3.71 -27.92 -8.75
CA VAL A 448 4.14 -28.29 -7.40
C VAL A 448 3.21 -29.37 -6.89
N SER A 449 3.75 -30.35 -6.18
CA SER A 449 2.98 -31.42 -5.54
C SER A 449 3.62 -31.80 -4.22
N LEU A 450 2.79 -32.29 -3.31
CA LEU A 450 3.19 -32.84 -2.01
C LEU A 450 3.31 -34.37 -2.03
N THR A 451 3.17 -35.01 -3.20
CA THR A 451 3.27 -36.46 -3.32
C THR A 451 4.25 -36.88 -4.43
N PRO A 452 4.86 -38.07 -4.31
CA PRO A 452 5.76 -38.59 -5.34
C PRO A 452 5.06 -39.00 -6.64
N ASP A 453 3.75 -39.24 -6.60
CA ASP A 453 2.96 -39.67 -7.76
C ASP A 453 2.39 -38.50 -8.58
N GLY A 454 2.57 -37.25 -8.12
CA GLY A 454 2.12 -36.03 -8.78
C GLY A 454 0.72 -35.58 -8.30
N PRO A 455 -0.15 -35.07 -9.20
CA PRO A 455 -1.52 -34.72 -8.83
C PRO A 455 -2.26 -36.04 -8.57
N TRP A 456 -2.75 -36.18 -7.35
CA TRP A 456 -3.26 -37.42 -6.75
C TRP A 456 -4.78 -37.37 -6.71
N ALA A 457 -5.47 -38.52 -6.67
CA ALA A 457 -6.93 -38.58 -6.86
C ALA A 457 -7.72 -37.88 -5.72
N ASP A 458 -8.95 -37.40 -6.02
CA ASP A 458 -9.77 -36.62 -5.09
C ASP A 458 -10.16 -37.60 -4.00
N ASP A 459 -9.44 -37.51 -2.89
CA ASP A 459 -9.86 -38.14 -1.67
C ASP A 459 -9.68 -37.16 -0.52
N GLN A 460 -10.82 -36.57 -0.17
CA GLN A 460 -11.18 -35.98 1.11
C GLN A 460 -11.03 -37.01 2.26
N THR A 461 -9.91 -37.74 2.27
CA THR A 461 -9.63 -38.80 3.25
C THR A 461 -9.43 -38.13 4.60
N ASP A 462 -10.23 -38.58 5.53
CA ASP A 462 -10.16 -38.27 6.96
C ASP A 462 -9.97 -39.62 7.64
N THR A 463 -8.71 -39.94 7.96
CA THR A 463 -8.30 -41.27 8.42
C THR A 463 -8.78 -41.56 9.84
N ASP A 464 -8.91 -40.54 10.68
CA ASP A 464 -9.32 -40.68 12.08
C ASP A 464 -10.77 -40.25 12.38
N ASP A 465 -11.50 -39.77 11.37
CA ASP A 465 -12.93 -39.39 11.36
C ASP A 465 -13.21 -38.19 12.29
N ASP A 466 -12.28 -37.23 12.36
CA ASP A 466 -12.37 -36.02 13.19
C ASP A 466 -13.02 -34.82 12.47
N GLY A 467 -13.18 -34.92 11.15
CA GLY A 467 -13.77 -33.93 10.26
C GLY A 467 -12.76 -33.09 9.48
N LEU A 468 -11.45 -33.25 9.70
CA LEU A 468 -10.39 -32.66 8.89
C LEU A 468 -9.84 -33.71 7.91
N GLY A 469 -9.47 -33.28 6.71
CA GLY A 469 -8.75 -34.17 5.81
C GLY A 469 -7.31 -34.37 6.26
N ASP A 470 -6.74 -35.55 5.96
CA ASP A 470 -5.39 -35.95 6.38
C ASP A 470 -4.29 -34.93 6.02
N TYR A 471 -4.54 -34.08 5.00
CA TYR A 471 -3.60 -33.09 4.50
C TYR A 471 -3.63 -31.77 5.26
N CYS A 472 -4.74 -31.40 5.88
CA CYS A 472 -4.84 -30.23 6.74
C CYS A 472 -4.91 -30.61 8.22
N ASP A 473 -4.99 -31.91 8.53
CA ASP A 473 -4.95 -32.44 9.88
C ASP A 473 -3.50 -32.48 10.43
N PRO A 474 -3.21 -31.80 11.55
CA PRO A 474 -1.92 -31.90 12.23
C PRO A 474 -1.63 -33.26 12.90
N ASP A 475 -2.63 -34.12 13.12
CA ASP A 475 -2.49 -35.48 13.67
C ASP A 475 -3.38 -36.49 12.92
N PRO A 476 -3.12 -36.75 11.61
CA PRO A 476 -3.99 -37.51 10.69
C PRO A 476 -4.18 -38.99 11.04
N LEU A 477 -3.78 -39.42 12.24
CA LEU A 477 -3.79 -40.79 12.69
C LEU A 477 -4.45 -40.99 14.08
N ASN A 478 -4.87 -39.96 14.84
CA ASN A 478 -5.23 -40.15 16.27
C ASN A 478 -6.44 -39.38 16.83
#